data_AF-A4A2W5-F1
#
_entry.id   AF-A4A2W5-F1
#
_cell.length_a   1.000
_cell.length_b   1.000
_cell.length_c   1.000
_cell.angle_alpha   90.00
_cell.angle_beta   90.00
_cell.angle_gamma   90.00
#
_symmetry.space_group_name_H-M   'P 1'
#
loop_
_entity.id
_entity.type
_entity.pdbx_description
1 polymer ?
#
loop_
_entity_poly.entity_id
_entity_poly.type
_entity_poly.pdbx_seq_one_letter_code
_entity_poly.pdbx_strand_id
1 'polypeptide(L)'
;MALTDTDRKLLDSCLDGEPCAWEALVDRFIGLVVHVVDHTARAKGVDITVEDREDLAADVFARLVRKDFRALRDFRRKCSLATYLTVIARRVTIRQLHRRIRERSLQFALNGETKTPVTWTVEKRIEDRDQIEAWLESLSGLEADVVRRFHLEGLSYEEISRQLGIPVNSIGPTLSRARLKIRRNNSADSVFQ
;
A
#
# COMPACT_ATOMS: atom_id res chain seq x y z
N MET A 1 19.84 -5.71 -5.19
CA MET A 1 20.81 -4.62 -5.14
C MET A 1 20.88 -4.14 -3.69
N ALA A 2 22.02 -4.36 -3.03
CA ALA A 2 22.18 -4.13 -1.60
C ALA A 2 22.20 -2.63 -1.28
N LEU A 3 21.79 -2.31 -0.06
CA LEU A 3 21.69 -0.97 0.50
C LEU A 3 23.08 -0.32 0.43
N THR A 4 23.25 0.75 -0.37
CA THR A 4 24.53 1.44 -0.45
C THR A 4 24.82 2.08 0.90
N ASP A 5 26.06 2.03 1.38
CA ASP A 5 26.42 2.55 2.70
C ASP A 5 26.05 4.05 2.84
N THR A 6 26.02 4.75 1.71
CA THR A 6 25.49 6.11 1.55
C THR A 6 24.01 6.25 1.93
N ASP A 7 23.15 5.29 1.55
CA ASP A 7 21.70 5.33 1.90
C ASP A 7 21.49 5.21 3.42
N ARG A 8 22.34 4.44 4.12
CA ARG A 8 22.25 4.28 5.59
C ARG A 8 22.58 5.57 6.29
N LYS A 9 23.74 6.14 5.96
CA LYS A 9 24.22 7.37 6.57
C LYS A 9 23.23 8.51 6.35
N LEU A 10 22.68 8.61 5.14
CA LEU A 10 21.66 9.59 4.82
C LEU A 10 20.37 9.39 5.64
N LEU A 11 19.92 8.15 5.81
CA LEU A 11 18.78 7.82 6.65
C LEU A 11 19.03 8.17 8.12
N ASP A 12 20.21 7.81 8.64
CA ASP A 12 20.56 8.06 10.04
C ASP A 12 20.63 9.58 10.31
N SER A 13 21.30 10.36 9.45
CA SER A 13 21.29 11.84 9.51
C SER A 13 19.87 12.43 9.47
N CYS A 14 18.95 11.85 8.68
CA CYS A 14 17.55 12.30 8.68
C CYS A 14 16.84 12.03 10.02
N LEU A 15 17.10 10.88 10.64
CA LEU A 15 16.48 10.47 11.89
C LEU A 15 17.04 11.21 13.12
N ASP A 16 18.29 11.65 13.02
CA ASP A 16 18.98 12.47 14.02
C ASP A 16 18.65 13.97 13.89
N GLY A 17 17.90 14.35 12.85
CA GLY A 17 17.45 15.72 12.64
C GLY A 17 18.53 16.66 12.11
N GLU A 18 19.55 16.13 11.42
CA GLU A 18 20.60 16.97 10.86
C GLU A 18 20.04 17.95 9.81
N PRO A 19 20.57 19.19 9.74
CA PRO A 19 20.17 20.16 8.75
C PRO A 19 20.35 19.62 7.32
N CYS A 20 19.40 19.90 6.43
CA CYS A 20 19.41 19.51 5.01
C CYS A 20 19.43 17.99 4.72
N ALA A 21 19.48 17.11 5.73
CA ALA A 21 19.50 15.66 5.52
C ALA A 21 18.21 15.18 4.82
N TRP A 22 17.07 15.74 5.22
CA TRP A 22 15.78 15.46 4.60
C TRP A 22 15.74 15.85 3.12
N GLU A 23 16.25 17.03 2.78
CA GLU A 23 16.31 17.51 1.39
C GLU A 23 17.17 16.58 0.54
N ALA A 24 18.34 16.19 1.03
CA ALA A 24 19.20 15.23 0.36
C ALA A 24 18.54 13.85 0.18
N LEU A 25 17.69 13.42 1.13
CA LEU A 25 16.91 12.18 0.98
C LEU A 25 15.82 12.32 -0.08
N VAL A 26 15.12 13.45 -0.12
CA VAL A 26 14.13 13.74 -1.17
C VAL A 26 14.81 13.76 -2.53
N ASP A 27 15.87 14.53 -2.71
CA ASP A 27 16.60 14.65 -3.99
C ASP A 27 17.11 13.31 -4.51
N ARG A 28 17.58 12.46 -3.60
CA ARG A 28 18.07 11.13 -3.96
C ARG A 28 16.97 10.18 -4.43
N PHE A 29 15.78 10.26 -3.84
CA PHE A 29 14.70 9.29 -4.07
C PHE A 29 13.50 9.83 -4.85
N ILE A 30 13.46 11.12 -5.19
CA ILE A 30 12.36 11.74 -5.95
C ILE A 30 12.14 11.04 -7.29
N GLY A 31 13.21 10.74 -8.04
CA GLY A 31 13.12 10.03 -9.30
C GLY A 31 12.53 8.61 -9.17
N LEU A 32 12.89 7.90 -8.08
CA LEU A 32 12.31 6.59 -7.78
C LEU A 32 10.82 6.70 -7.45
N VAL A 33 10.45 7.66 -6.59
CA VAL A 33 9.04 7.84 -6.18
C VAL A 33 8.18 8.20 -7.38
N VAL A 34 8.62 9.16 -8.21
CA VAL A 34 7.94 9.54 -9.45
C VAL A 34 7.78 8.34 -10.38
N HIS A 35 8.83 7.55 -10.58
CA HIS A 35 8.76 6.34 -11.39
C HIS A 35 7.72 5.34 -10.87
N VAL A 36 7.68 5.10 -9.56
CA VAL A 36 6.69 4.20 -8.94
C VAL A 36 5.27 4.75 -9.08
N VAL A 37 5.07 6.05 -8.93
CA VAL A 37 3.77 6.71 -9.13
C VAL A 37 3.28 6.48 -10.55
N ASP A 38 4.09 6.81 -11.56
CA ASP A 38 3.73 6.64 -12.96
C ASP A 38 3.46 5.18 -13.33
N HIS A 39 4.34 4.29 -12.91
CA HIS A 39 4.18 2.86 -13.17
C HIS A 39 2.89 2.34 -12.53
N THR A 40 2.59 2.75 -11.29
CA THR A 40 1.38 2.34 -10.57
C THR A 40 0.13 2.89 -11.25
N ALA A 41 0.11 4.17 -11.65
CA ALA A 41 -1.02 4.77 -12.35
C ALA A 41 -1.30 4.07 -13.69
N ARG A 42 -0.26 3.84 -14.50
CA ARG A 42 -0.36 3.10 -15.77
C ARG A 42 -0.85 1.66 -15.57
N ALA A 43 -0.31 0.95 -14.58
CA ALA A 43 -0.75 -0.42 -14.27
C ALA A 43 -2.24 -0.48 -13.84
N LYS A 44 -2.76 0.63 -13.29
CA LYS A 44 -4.16 0.81 -12.92
C LYS A 44 -5.03 1.36 -14.05
N GLY A 45 -4.47 1.67 -15.22
CA GLY A 45 -5.19 2.28 -16.32
C GLY A 45 -5.73 3.66 -15.99
N VAL A 46 -5.07 4.40 -15.10
CA VAL A 46 -5.45 5.76 -14.72
C VAL A 46 -4.48 6.73 -15.37
N ASP A 47 -5.00 7.61 -16.21
CA ASP A 47 -4.25 8.75 -16.72
C ASP A 47 -4.14 9.80 -15.60
N ILE A 48 -2.91 10.20 -15.31
CA ILE A 48 -2.60 11.21 -14.31
C ILE A 48 -1.92 12.40 -15.00
N THR A 49 -2.27 13.61 -14.59
CA THR A 49 -1.61 14.84 -15.04
C THR A 49 -0.25 15.01 -14.37
N VAL A 50 0.51 16.01 -14.79
CA VAL A 50 1.78 16.38 -14.14
C VAL A 50 1.54 16.82 -12.69
N GLU A 51 0.50 17.64 -12.47
CA GLU A 51 0.08 18.09 -11.13
C GLU A 51 -0.31 16.89 -10.25
N ASP A 52 -1.07 15.94 -10.78
CA ASP A 52 -1.43 14.71 -10.06
C ASP A 52 -0.20 13.91 -9.63
N ARG A 53 0.79 13.81 -10.50
CA ARG A 53 2.05 13.11 -10.20
C ARG A 53 2.82 13.80 -9.08
N GLU A 54 2.94 15.13 -9.13
CA GLU A 54 3.62 15.94 -8.12
C GLU A 54 2.92 15.82 -6.75
N ASP A 55 1.59 15.91 -6.73
CA ASP A 55 0.77 15.71 -5.53
C ASP A 55 0.97 14.32 -4.94
N LEU A 56 0.92 13.28 -5.78
CA LEU A 56 1.10 11.89 -5.34
C LEU A 56 2.51 11.67 -4.77
N ALA A 57 3.54 12.23 -5.40
CA ALA A 57 4.90 12.18 -4.88
C ALA A 57 5.02 12.93 -3.55
N ALA A 58 4.44 14.13 -3.44
CA ALA A 58 4.39 14.89 -2.20
C ALA A 58 3.69 14.11 -1.08
N ASP A 59 2.59 13.42 -1.39
CA ASP A 59 1.88 12.56 -0.44
C ASP A 59 2.73 11.39 0.08
N VAL A 60 3.58 10.82 -0.78
CA VAL A 60 4.54 9.78 -0.39
C VAL A 60 5.54 10.33 0.61
N PHE A 61 6.18 11.47 0.30
CA PHE A 61 7.16 12.09 1.19
C PHE A 61 6.51 12.59 2.49
N ALA A 62 5.32 13.18 2.42
CA ALA A 62 4.54 13.54 3.60
C ALA A 62 4.24 12.32 4.47
N ARG A 63 3.96 11.15 3.87
CA ARG A 63 3.79 9.90 4.62
C ARG A 63 5.06 9.47 5.35
N LEU A 64 6.24 9.74 4.80
CA LEU A 64 7.52 9.41 5.43
C LEU A 64 7.80 10.28 6.65
N VAL A 65 7.54 11.59 6.58
CA VAL A 65 7.82 12.55 7.69
C VAL A 65 6.79 12.49 8.79
N ARG A 66 5.53 12.13 8.48
CA ARG A 66 4.44 12.06 9.46
C ARG A 66 4.80 11.23 10.69
N LYS A 67 4.35 11.69 11.85
CA LYS A 67 4.60 11.06 13.16
C LYS A 67 6.10 10.88 13.43
N ASP A 68 6.88 11.95 13.26
CA ASP A 68 8.32 11.98 13.51
C ASP A 68 9.08 10.83 12.81
N PHE A 69 8.95 10.77 11.48
CA PHE A 69 9.64 9.76 10.67
C PHE A 69 9.32 8.30 11.04
N ARG A 70 8.17 8.01 11.68
CA ARG A 70 7.85 6.66 12.18
C ARG A 70 8.04 5.56 11.13
N ALA A 71 7.65 5.80 9.88
CA ALA A 71 7.83 4.81 8.81
C ALA A 71 9.33 4.50 8.56
N LEU A 72 10.19 5.51 8.63
CA LEU A 72 11.63 5.35 8.50
C LEU A 72 12.25 4.74 9.77
N ARG A 73 11.75 5.07 10.96
CA ARG A 73 12.17 4.45 12.23
C ARG A 73 11.80 2.98 12.32
N ASP A 74 10.64 2.58 11.79
CA ASP A 74 10.16 1.19 11.74
C ASP A 74 10.93 0.33 10.72
N PHE A 75 11.82 0.93 9.92
CA PHE A 75 12.59 0.23 8.90
C PHE A 75 13.68 -0.66 9.51
N ARG A 76 13.39 -1.97 9.58
CA ARG A 76 14.30 -2.99 10.16
C ARG A 76 15.56 -3.31 9.32
N ARG A 77 15.87 -2.55 8.27
CA ARG A 77 17.05 -2.70 7.39
C ARG A 77 17.25 -4.11 6.76
N LYS A 78 16.18 -4.91 6.65
CA LYS A 78 16.20 -6.27 6.05
C LYS A 78 16.17 -6.27 4.51
N CYS A 79 15.94 -5.13 3.89
CA CYS A 79 15.98 -4.93 2.43
C CYS A 79 16.63 -3.58 2.11
N SER A 80 16.84 -3.24 0.83
CA SER A 80 17.37 -1.93 0.47
C SER A 80 16.39 -0.80 0.81
N LEU A 81 16.90 0.41 1.12
CA LEU A 81 16.04 1.57 1.38
C LEU A 81 15.15 1.88 0.16
N ALA A 82 15.71 1.81 -1.05
CA ALA A 82 14.95 1.95 -2.30
C ALA A 82 13.78 0.94 -2.40
N THR A 83 14.01 -0.33 -2.04
CA THR A 83 12.95 -1.35 -1.99
C THR A 83 11.87 -0.99 -0.99
N TYR A 84 12.26 -0.54 0.20
CA TYR A 84 11.31 -0.15 1.24
C TYR A 84 10.47 1.07 0.82
N LEU A 85 11.12 2.11 0.29
CA LEU A 85 10.46 3.31 -0.24
C LEU A 85 9.53 2.98 -1.41
N THR A 86 9.91 2.04 -2.29
CA THR A 86 9.04 1.58 -3.38
C THR A 86 7.73 1.00 -2.86
N VAL A 87 7.79 0.18 -1.80
CA VAL A 87 6.59 -0.39 -1.17
C VAL A 87 5.70 0.71 -0.58
N ILE A 88 6.29 1.69 0.12
CA ILE A 88 5.53 2.81 0.69
C ILE A 88 4.91 3.64 -0.44
N ALA A 89 5.70 4.02 -1.45
CA ALA A 89 5.27 4.83 -2.57
C ALA A 89 4.09 4.19 -3.31
N ARG A 90 4.19 2.90 -3.63
CA ARG A 90 3.11 2.14 -4.27
C ARG A 90 1.84 2.13 -3.40
N ARG A 91 1.97 1.85 -2.10
CA ARG A 91 0.82 1.80 -1.18
C ARG A 91 0.10 3.14 -1.06
N VAL A 92 0.86 4.24 -0.94
CA VAL A 92 0.31 5.59 -0.89
C VAL A 92 -0.37 5.95 -2.21
N THR A 93 0.31 5.71 -3.33
CA THR A 93 -0.22 5.97 -4.68
C THR A 93 -1.56 5.26 -4.90
N ILE A 94 -1.62 3.94 -4.65
CA ILE A 94 -2.87 3.17 -4.82
C ILE A 94 -3.99 3.73 -3.92
N ARG A 95 -3.67 4.07 -2.67
CA ARG A 95 -4.64 4.64 -1.73
C ARG A 95 -5.21 5.96 -2.26
N GLN A 96 -4.37 6.82 -2.80
CA GLN A 96 -4.77 8.12 -3.32
C GLN A 96 -5.54 8.01 -4.64
N LEU A 97 -5.10 7.15 -5.56
CA LEU A 97 -5.86 6.87 -6.79
C LEU A 97 -7.26 6.35 -6.47
N HIS A 98 -7.39 5.42 -5.53
CA HIS A 98 -8.71 4.93 -5.08
C HIS A 98 -9.56 6.03 -4.45
N ARG A 99 -8.96 6.97 -3.70
CA ARG A 99 -9.68 8.11 -3.13
C ARG A 99 -10.23 9.02 -4.24
N ARG A 100 -9.38 9.39 -5.20
CA ARG A 100 -9.75 10.25 -6.32
C ARG A 100 -10.83 9.65 -7.21
N ILE A 101 -10.76 8.34 -7.48
CA ILE A 101 -11.81 7.62 -8.22
C ILE A 101 -13.14 7.71 -7.48
N ARG A 102 -13.17 7.50 -6.16
CA ARG A 102 -14.41 7.61 -5.36
C ARG A 102 -14.97 9.03 -5.35
N GLU A 103 -14.12 10.03 -5.18
CA GLU A 103 -14.53 11.44 -5.20
C GLU A 103 -15.13 11.82 -6.55
N ARG A 104 -14.51 11.37 -7.65
CA ARG A 104 -15.03 11.59 -9.00
C ARG A 104 -16.35 10.87 -9.23
N SER A 105 -16.49 9.61 -8.81
CA SER A 105 -17.74 8.86 -8.91
C SER A 105 -18.88 9.50 -8.10
N LEU A 106 -18.59 10.06 -6.93
CA LEU A 106 -19.57 10.79 -6.13
C LEU A 106 -20.03 12.07 -6.83
N GLN A 107 -19.10 12.82 -7.44
CA GLN A 107 -19.41 13.99 -8.25
C GLN A 107 -20.28 13.63 -9.47
N PHE A 108 -19.98 12.53 -10.17
CA PHE A 108 -20.81 12.04 -11.28
C PHE A 108 -22.22 11.60 -10.83
N ALA A 109 -22.33 10.94 -9.68
CA ALA A 109 -23.62 10.54 -9.11
C ALA A 109 -24.49 11.76 -8.73
N LEU A 110 -23.88 12.84 -8.23
CA LEU A 110 -24.56 14.10 -7.96
C LEU A 110 -24.97 14.84 -9.24
N ASN A 111 -24.25 14.62 -10.35
CA ASN A 111 -24.52 15.25 -11.65
C ASN A 111 -25.44 14.41 -12.57
N GLY A 112 -25.96 13.26 -12.11
CA GLY A 112 -27.01 12.51 -12.81
C GLY A 112 -26.54 11.64 -14.00
N GLU A 113 -25.23 11.44 -14.20
CA GLU A 113 -24.73 10.57 -15.28
C GLU A 113 -24.42 9.16 -14.77
N THR A 114 -25.35 8.22 -15.01
CA THR A 114 -25.22 6.82 -14.63
C THR A 114 -24.27 6.08 -15.58
N LYS A 115 -22.95 6.23 -15.39
CA LYS A 115 -22.03 5.16 -15.79
C LYS A 115 -21.93 4.16 -14.64
N THR A 116 -22.11 2.89 -14.98
CA THR A 116 -22.07 1.75 -14.06
C THR A 116 -20.89 1.90 -13.10
N PRO A 117 -21.13 1.96 -11.78
CA PRO A 117 -20.04 2.04 -10.83
C PRO A 117 -19.28 0.72 -10.92
N VAL A 118 -17.99 0.78 -11.25
CA VAL A 118 -17.08 -0.32 -10.90
C VAL A 118 -17.20 -0.46 -9.39
N THR A 119 -17.86 -1.52 -8.94
CA THR A 119 -18.14 -1.80 -7.54
C THR A 119 -16.83 -2.21 -6.88
N TRP A 120 -16.01 -1.22 -6.54
CA TRP A 120 -14.90 -1.40 -5.62
C TRP A 120 -15.51 -1.59 -4.24
N THR A 121 -15.85 -2.83 -3.86
CA THR A 121 -16.19 -3.11 -2.45
C THR A 121 -14.96 -2.74 -1.63
N VAL A 122 -15.08 -1.66 -0.86
CA VAL A 122 -14.01 -1.12 -0.02
C VAL A 122 -13.87 -2.04 1.18
N GLU A 123 -13.28 -3.21 0.96
CA GLU A 123 -12.76 -4.01 2.05
C GLU A 123 -11.69 -3.17 2.78
N LYS A 124 -11.99 -2.77 4.02
CA LYS A 124 -11.07 -2.02 4.87
C LYS A 124 -9.77 -2.82 5.01
N ARG A 125 -8.66 -2.28 4.50
CA ARG A 125 -7.33 -2.85 4.69
C ARG A 125 -6.93 -2.65 6.14
N ILE A 126 -6.49 -3.72 6.79
CA ILE A 126 -5.85 -3.65 8.09
C ILE A 126 -4.47 -3.05 7.93
N GLU A 127 -4.11 -2.12 8.81
CA GLU A 127 -2.83 -1.42 8.78
C GLU A 127 -1.79 -2.02 9.74
N ASP A 128 -2.23 -2.89 10.66
CA ASP A 128 -1.35 -3.59 11.61
C ASP A 128 -0.69 -4.80 10.94
N ARG A 129 0.64 -4.70 10.76
CA ARG A 129 1.45 -5.70 10.08
C ARG A 129 1.62 -6.97 10.90
N ASP A 130 1.77 -6.84 12.22
CA ASP A 130 1.97 -8.00 13.11
C ASP A 130 0.67 -8.81 13.18
N GLN A 131 -0.47 -8.12 13.17
CA GLN A 131 -1.78 -8.74 13.02
C GLN A 131 -1.92 -9.48 11.67
N ILE A 132 -1.47 -8.90 10.55
CA ILE A 132 -1.54 -9.57 9.24
C ILE A 132 -0.60 -10.77 9.15
N GLU A 133 0.61 -10.69 9.72
CA GLU A 133 1.54 -11.83 9.76
C GLU A 133 0.96 -12.98 10.59
N ALA A 134 0.40 -12.72 11.77
CA ALA A 134 -0.32 -13.72 12.57
C ALA A 134 -1.52 -14.35 11.82
N TRP A 135 -2.24 -13.54 11.04
CA TRP A 135 -3.34 -14.04 10.21
C TRP A 135 -2.85 -15.00 9.13
N LEU A 136 -1.74 -14.67 8.46
CA LEU A 136 -1.16 -15.50 7.42
C LEU A 136 -0.63 -16.84 7.93
N GLU A 137 -0.24 -16.94 9.20
CA GLU A 137 0.16 -18.21 9.82
C GLU A 137 -1.04 -19.18 9.96
N SER A 138 -2.25 -18.65 10.14
CA SER A 138 -3.49 -19.43 10.29
C SER A 138 -4.21 -19.76 8.97
N LEU A 139 -3.79 -19.13 7.87
CA LEU A 139 -4.36 -19.30 6.54
C LEU A 139 -3.45 -20.16 5.68
N SER A 140 -4.04 -20.93 4.76
CA SER A 140 -3.28 -21.77 3.82
C SER A 140 -3.80 -21.63 2.40
N GLY A 141 -2.88 -21.82 1.44
CA GLY A 141 -3.17 -21.79 0.01
C GLY A 141 -3.74 -20.45 -0.48
N LEU A 142 -4.79 -20.54 -1.28
CA LEU A 142 -5.36 -19.41 -2.01
C LEU A 142 -5.82 -18.25 -1.10
N GLU A 143 -6.32 -18.55 0.10
CA GLU A 143 -6.79 -17.53 1.05
C GLU A 143 -5.64 -16.67 1.57
N ALA A 144 -4.51 -17.30 1.93
CA ALA A 144 -3.31 -16.62 2.38
C ALA A 144 -2.72 -15.75 1.27
N ASP A 145 -2.71 -16.25 0.04
CA ASP A 145 -2.21 -15.55 -1.14
C ASP A 145 -3.03 -14.29 -1.47
N VAL A 146 -4.35 -14.38 -1.38
CA VAL A 146 -5.27 -13.25 -1.58
C VAL A 146 -5.11 -12.22 -0.45
N VAL A 147 -5.06 -12.66 0.81
CA VAL A 147 -4.88 -11.77 1.98
C VAL A 147 -3.54 -11.04 1.93
N ARG A 148 -2.44 -11.76 1.62
CA ARG A 148 -1.10 -11.19 1.46
C ARG A 148 -1.10 -10.09 0.39
N ARG A 149 -1.58 -10.41 -0.81
CA ARG A 149 -1.59 -9.47 -1.94
C ARG A 149 -2.50 -8.26 -1.68
N PHE A 150 -3.64 -8.48 -1.03
CA PHE A 150 -4.57 -7.40 -0.74
C PHE A 150 -4.08 -6.48 0.39
N HIS A 151 -3.61 -7.04 1.51
CA HIS A 151 -3.25 -6.29 2.71
C HIS A 151 -1.79 -5.84 2.74
N LEU A 152 -0.84 -6.68 2.32
CA LEU A 152 0.59 -6.33 2.33
C LEU A 152 1.03 -5.66 1.03
N GLU A 153 0.60 -6.17 -0.12
CA GLU A 153 1.03 -5.60 -1.40
C GLU A 153 0.11 -4.47 -1.89
N GLY A 154 -1.08 -4.38 -1.30
CA GLY A 154 -2.06 -3.34 -1.64
C GLY A 154 -2.64 -3.49 -3.03
N LEU A 155 -2.64 -4.70 -3.58
CA LEU A 155 -3.18 -4.98 -4.91
C LEU A 155 -4.71 -4.77 -4.95
N SER A 156 -5.23 -4.48 -6.13
CA SER A 156 -6.69 -4.49 -6.39
C SER A 156 -7.18 -5.89 -6.71
N TYR A 157 -8.50 -6.07 -6.75
CA TYR A 157 -9.10 -7.36 -7.04
C TYR A 157 -8.75 -7.84 -8.46
N GLU A 158 -8.66 -6.94 -9.44
CA GLU A 158 -8.27 -7.27 -10.81
C GLU A 158 -6.81 -7.73 -10.89
N GLU A 159 -5.92 -7.13 -10.11
CA GLU A 159 -4.51 -7.55 -10.06
C GLU A 159 -4.34 -8.90 -9.37
N ILE A 160 -5.04 -9.11 -8.25
CA ILE A 160 -5.07 -10.39 -7.54
C ILE A 160 -5.65 -11.48 -8.45
N SER A 161 -6.74 -11.16 -9.17
CA SER A 161 -7.38 -12.04 -10.15
C SER A 161 -6.41 -12.42 -11.26
N ARG A 162 -5.72 -11.44 -11.85
CA ARG A 162 -4.74 -11.66 -12.92
C ARG A 162 -3.54 -12.49 -12.46
N GLN A 163 -3.06 -12.25 -11.24
CA GLN A 163 -1.90 -12.97 -10.70
C GLN A 163 -2.22 -14.39 -10.23
N LEU A 164 -3.40 -14.60 -9.64
CA LEU A 164 -3.79 -15.90 -9.08
C LEU A 164 -4.64 -16.73 -10.06
N GLY A 165 -5.03 -16.17 -11.20
CA GLY A 165 -5.89 -16.84 -12.18
C GLY A 165 -7.32 -17.09 -11.70
N ILE A 166 -7.77 -16.39 -10.65
CA ILE A 166 -9.11 -16.54 -10.07
C ILE A 166 -10.03 -15.41 -10.52
N PRO A 167 -11.37 -15.61 -10.63
CA PRO A 167 -12.29 -14.54 -11.01
C PRO A 167 -12.27 -13.38 -10.00
N VAL A 168 -12.37 -12.13 -10.47
CA VAL A 168 -12.43 -10.92 -9.62
C VAL A 168 -13.53 -11.05 -8.55
N ASN A 169 -14.69 -11.57 -8.94
CA ASN A 169 -15.86 -11.77 -8.08
C ASN A 169 -15.62 -12.79 -6.95
N SER A 170 -14.57 -13.61 -7.05
CA SER A 170 -14.22 -14.60 -6.02
C SER A 170 -13.36 -14.02 -4.88
N ILE A 171 -12.80 -12.82 -5.06
CA ILE A 171 -11.80 -12.25 -4.15
C ILE A 171 -12.44 -11.72 -2.87
N GLY A 172 -13.54 -10.95 -2.98
CA GLY A 172 -14.32 -10.49 -1.84
C GLY A 172 -14.82 -11.64 -0.94
N PRO A 173 -15.44 -12.69 -1.51
CA PRO A 173 -15.80 -13.90 -0.77
C PRO A 173 -14.58 -14.59 -0.11
N THR A 174 -13.45 -14.66 -0.80
CA THR A 174 -12.22 -15.26 -0.26
C THR A 174 -11.66 -14.47 0.92
N LEU A 175 -11.62 -13.14 0.85
CA LEU A 175 -11.23 -12.27 1.97
C LEU A 175 -12.20 -12.35 3.15
N SER A 176 -13.50 -12.53 2.87
CA SER A 176 -14.52 -12.71 3.90
C SER A 176 -14.38 -14.05 4.61
N ARG A 177 -14.16 -15.14 3.87
CA ARG A 177 -13.89 -16.47 4.43
C ARG A 177 -12.61 -16.49 5.27
N ALA A 178 -11.54 -15.90 4.76
CA ALA A 178 -10.28 -15.77 5.49
C ALA A 178 -10.48 -15.06 6.85
N ARG A 179 -11.18 -13.92 6.88
CA ARG A 179 -11.50 -13.20 8.13
C ARG A 179 -12.34 -14.03 9.10
N LEU A 180 -13.31 -14.78 8.61
CA LEU A 180 -14.14 -15.63 9.46
C LEU A 180 -13.31 -16.74 10.13
N LYS A 181 -12.37 -17.32 9.40
CA LYS A 181 -11.45 -18.35 9.88
C LYS A 181 -10.49 -17.81 10.95
N ILE A 182 -9.90 -16.64 10.69
CA ILE A 182 -9.08 -15.92 11.67
C ILE A 182 -9.87 -15.61 12.95
N ARG A 183 -11.10 -15.10 12.82
CA ARG A 183 -11.94 -14.78 13.99
C ARG A 183 -12.26 -16.02 14.81
N ARG A 184 -12.52 -17.16 14.16
CA ARG A 184 -12.75 -18.44 14.84
C ARG A 184 -11.53 -18.92 15.61
N ASN A 185 -10.34 -18.88 15.01
CA ASN A 185 -9.11 -19.29 15.68
C ASN A 185 -8.77 -18.38 16.87
N ASN A 186 -8.93 -17.06 16.69
CA ASN A 186 -8.67 -16.09 17.76
C ASN A 186 -9.68 -16.20 18.92
N SER A 187 -10.87 -16.75 18.67
CA SER A 187 -11.87 -17.04 19.71
C SER A 187 -11.59 -18.37 20.43
N ALA A 188 -10.93 -19.32 19.77
CA ALA A 188 -10.55 -20.60 20.35
C ALA A 188 -9.34 -20.47 21.29
N ASP A 189 -8.37 -19.61 20.96
CA ASP A 189 -7.22 -19.33 21.83
C ASP A 189 -7.59 -18.59 23.13
N SER A 190 -8.72 -17.86 23.14
CA SER A 190 -9.21 -17.16 24.34
C SER A 190 -9.98 -18.06 25.32
N VAL A 191 -10.29 -19.31 24.94
CA VAL A 191 -11.05 -20.27 25.80
C VAL A 191 -10.11 -21.25 26.52
N PHE A 192 -8.82 -21.26 26.17
CA PHE A 192 -7.78 -22.07 26.81
C PHE A 192 -6.78 -21.25 27.65
N GLN A 193 -7.14 -20.02 28.03
CA GLN A 193 -6.41 -19.20 29.01
C GLN A 193 -7.26 -18.94 30.25
#